data_AF-A0A971MGC3-F1
#
_entry.id   AF-A0A971MGC3-F1
#
_cell.length_a   1.000
_cell.length_b   1.000
_cell.length_c   1.000
_cell.angle_alpha   90.00
_cell.angle_beta   90.00
_cell.angle_gamma   90.00
#
_symmetry.space_group_name_H-M   'P 1'
#
loop_
_entity.id
_entity.type
_entity.pdbx_description
1 polymer ?
#
loop_
_entity_poly.entity_id
_entity_poly.type
_entity_poly.pdbx_seq_one_letter_code
_entity_poly.pdbx_strand_id
1 'polypeptide(L)'
;MKSILERVAYLKGLADGLKIDTQNDEGKLLAETINVLENLALAIDDLEYRQDLILEDMEDMDMDLSDLEGYVYDLDLDGFDNFDDFDFDEFEEKYLDIFDDFDDEDELDTEDSEEFEELEV
;
A
#
# COMPACT_ATOMS: atom_id res chain seq x y z
N MET A 1 4.78 -23.73 3.95
CA MET A 1 3.34 -24.06 4.13
C MET A 1 2.76 -24.16 2.73
N LYS A 2 1.89 -25.13 2.40
CA LYS A 2 1.27 -25.13 1.06
C LYS A 2 0.37 -23.91 0.94
N SER A 3 0.46 -23.14 -0.14
CA SER A 3 -0.39 -21.98 -0.33
C SER A 3 -1.86 -22.41 -0.34
N ILE A 4 -2.78 -21.53 0.05
CA ILE A 4 -4.21 -21.86 0.03
C ILE A 4 -4.62 -22.23 -1.41
N LEU A 5 -4.05 -21.57 -2.42
CA LEU A 5 -4.22 -21.87 -3.83
C LEU A 5 -3.85 -23.34 -4.18
N GLU A 6 -2.70 -23.83 -3.72
CA GLU A 6 -2.27 -25.23 -3.96
C GLU A 6 -3.25 -26.23 -3.33
N ARG A 7 -3.83 -25.89 -2.18
CA ARG A 7 -4.83 -26.74 -1.51
C ARG A 7 -6.14 -26.74 -2.26
N VAL A 8 -6.56 -25.62 -2.82
CA VAL A 8 -7.76 -25.54 -3.67
C VAL A 8 -7.55 -26.30 -4.99
N ALA A 9 -6.39 -26.16 -5.62
CA ALA A 9 -6.03 -26.93 -6.81
C ALA A 9 -6.05 -28.45 -6.54
N TYR A 10 -5.58 -28.88 -5.37
CA TYR A 10 -5.69 -30.27 -4.93
C TYR A 10 -7.15 -30.72 -4.76
N LEU A 11 -8.03 -29.89 -4.17
CA LEU A 11 -9.46 -30.20 -4.05
C LEU A 11 -10.14 -30.31 -5.43
N LYS A 12 -9.78 -29.44 -6.37
CA LYS A 12 -10.27 -29.47 -7.76
C LYS A 12 -9.88 -30.79 -8.45
N GLY A 13 -8.60 -31.17 -8.35
CA GLY A 13 -8.13 -32.46 -8.87
C GLY A 13 -8.77 -33.68 -8.18
N LEU A 14 -9.07 -33.58 -6.88
CA LEU A 14 -9.78 -34.63 -6.15
C LEU A 14 -11.25 -34.75 -6.61
N ALA A 15 -11.93 -33.63 -6.84
CA ALA A 15 -13.30 -33.59 -7.36
C ALA A 15 -13.38 -34.23 -8.77
N ASP A 16 -12.42 -33.91 -9.64
CA ASP A 16 -12.29 -34.52 -10.96
C ASP A 16 -12.03 -36.03 -10.88
N GLY A 17 -11.12 -36.45 -9.98
CA GLY A 17 -10.78 -37.85 -9.77
C GLY A 17 -11.92 -38.69 -9.20
N LEU A 18 -12.78 -38.09 -8.36
CA LEU A 18 -13.98 -38.72 -7.81
C LEU A 18 -15.14 -38.77 -8.79
N LYS A 19 -15.01 -38.14 -9.97
CA LYS A 19 -16.06 -38.04 -10.99
C LYS A 19 -17.35 -37.48 -10.42
N ILE A 20 -17.24 -36.39 -9.66
CA ILE A 20 -18.42 -35.70 -9.13
C ILE A 20 -19.31 -35.30 -10.30
N ASP A 21 -20.57 -35.75 -10.26
CA ASP A 21 -21.56 -35.41 -11.27
C ASP A 21 -22.04 -33.98 -11.05
N THR A 22 -21.56 -33.05 -11.86
CA THR A 22 -21.93 -31.63 -11.79
C THR A 22 -23.34 -31.34 -12.31
N GLN A 23 -24.12 -32.36 -12.66
CA GLN A 23 -25.52 -32.20 -13.07
C GLN A 23 -26.51 -32.35 -11.90
N ASN A 24 -26.15 -33.11 -10.86
CA ASN A 24 -26.96 -33.24 -9.66
C ASN A 24 -26.74 -32.05 -8.70
N ASP A 25 -27.67 -31.87 -7.76
CA ASP A 25 -27.69 -30.68 -6.90
C ASP A 25 -26.47 -30.65 -5.97
N GLU A 26 -26.04 -31.81 -5.45
CA GLU A 26 -24.87 -31.93 -4.58
C GLU A 26 -23.55 -31.62 -5.31
N GLY A 27 -23.41 -32.07 -6.56
CA GLY A 27 -22.22 -31.88 -7.38
C GLY A 27 -22.10 -30.45 -7.88
N LYS A 28 -23.23 -29.78 -8.20
CA LYS A 28 -23.26 -28.34 -8.44
C LYS A 28 -22.81 -27.55 -7.21
N LEU A 29 -23.34 -27.89 -6.04
CA LEU A 29 -22.96 -27.24 -4.79
C LEU A 29 -21.46 -27.41 -4.51
N LEU A 30 -20.92 -28.61 -4.67
CA LEU A 30 -19.49 -28.88 -4.46
C LEU A 30 -18.61 -28.15 -5.48
N ALA A 31 -19.00 -28.13 -6.76
CA ALA A 31 -18.28 -27.39 -7.79
C ALA A 31 -18.23 -25.90 -7.48
N GLU A 32 -19.37 -25.29 -7.13
CA GLU A 32 -19.40 -23.87 -6.78
C GLU A 32 -18.65 -23.57 -5.48
N THR A 33 -18.67 -24.49 -4.51
CA THR A 33 -17.86 -24.34 -3.29
C THR A 33 -16.37 -24.28 -3.62
N ILE A 34 -15.89 -25.16 -4.52
CA ILE A 34 -14.49 -25.15 -4.97
C ILE A 34 -14.15 -23.86 -5.72
N ASN A 35 -15.05 -23.37 -6.59
CA ASN A 35 -14.85 -22.10 -7.29
C ASN A 35 -14.76 -20.91 -6.32
N VAL A 36 -15.65 -20.83 -5.32
CA VAL A 36 -15.60 -19.78 -4.29
C VAL A 36 -14.29 -19.86 -3.50
N LEU A 37 -13.84 -21.06 -3.16
CA LEU A 37 -12.56 -21.25 -2.48
C LEU A 37 -11.36 -20.80 -3.35
N GLU A 38 -11.41 -21.00 -4.66
CA GLU A 38 -10.37 -20.54 -5.60
C GLU A 38 -10.32 -19.01 -5.64
N ASN A 39 -11.48 -18.36 -5.77
CA ASN A 39 -11.57 -16.91 -5.73
C ASN A 39 -11.09 -16.33 -4.39
N LEU A 40 -11.43 -16.97 -3.27
CA LEU A 40 -10.93 -16.57 -1.96
C LEU A 40 -9.42 -16.75 -1.84
N ALA A 41 -8.87 -17.83 -2.39
CA ALA A 41 -7.43 -18.06 -2.39
C ALA A 41 -6.68 -16.97 -3.17
N LEU A 42 -7.19 -16.59 -4.34
CA LEU A 42 -6.62 -15.51 -5.16
C LEU A 42 -6.75 -14.13 -4.47
N ALA A 43 -7.90 -13.85 -3.84
CA ALA A 43 -8.10 -12.61 -3.11
C ALA A 43 -7.19 -12.47 -1.88
N ILE A 44 -6.87 -13.60 -1.21
CA ILE A 44 -5.91 -13.61 -0.11
C ILE A 44 -4.50 -13.35 -0.64
N ASP A 45 -4.12 -13.94 -1.77
CA ASP A 45 -2.79 -13.72 -2.40
C ASP A 45 -2.59 -12.24 -2.79
N ASP A 46 -3.60 -11.61 -3.38
CA ASP A 46 -3.60 -10.16 -3.66
C ASP A 46 -3.53 -9.31 -2.38
N LEU A 47 -4.23 -9.73 -1.32
CA LEU A 47 -4.20 -9.04 -0.03
C LEU A 47 -2.83 -9.13 0.64
N GLU A 48 -2.18 -10.30 0.59
CA GLU A 48 -0.82 -10.49 1.10
C GLU A 48 0.17 -9.59 0.35
N TYR A 49 0.08 -9.55 -0.98
CA TYR A 49 0.92 -8.65 -1.80
C TYR A 49 0.73 -7.17 -1.43
N ARG A 50 -0.52 -6.72 -1.30
CA ARG A 50 -0.81 -5.33 -0.91
C ARG A 50 -0.39 -5.02 0.51
N GLN A 51 -0.44 -6.00 1.41
CA GLN A 51 0.06 -5.85 2.77
C GLN A 51 1.58 -5.67 2.77
N ASP A 52 2.31 -6.45 1.98
CA ASP A 52 3.76 -6.32 1.86
C ASP A 52 4.16 -4.93 1.36
N LEU A 53 3.45 -4.38 0.36
CA LEU A 53 3.67 -3.00 -0.12
C LEU A 53 3.43 -1.95 0.97
N ILE A 54 2.34 -2.09 1.74
CA ILE A 54 2.05 -1.15 2.83
C ILE A 54 3.13 -1.21 3.93
N LEU A 55 3.73 -2.37 4.15
CA LEU A 55 4.82 -2.50 5.12
C LEU A 55 6.07 -1.79 4.64
N GLU A 56 6.40 -1.89 3.34
CA GLU A 56 7.49 -1.13 2.72
C GLU A 56 7.25 0.38 2.85
N ASP A 57 6.07 0.87 2.45
CA ASP A 57 5.71 2.29 2.60
C ASP A 57 5.79 2.77 4.06
N MET A 58 5.45 1.89 5.02
CA MET A 58 5.53 2.19 6.45
C MET A 58 6.98 2.27 6.94
N GLU A 59 7.87 1.42 6.43
CA GLU A 59 9.30 1.47 6.73
C GLU A 59 9.93 2.76 6.19
N ASP A 60 9.51 3.20 5.00
CA ASP A 60 9.95 4.47 4.42
C ASP A 60 9.50 5.67 5.26
N MET A 61 8.22 5.71 5.67
CA MET A 61 7.73 6.75 6.57
C MET A 61 8.44 6.74 7.95
N ASP A 62 8.80 5.57 8.47
CA ASP A 62 9.55 5.47 9.73
C ASP A 62 10.97 6.05 9.59
N MET A 63 11.62 5.82 8.45
CA MET A 63 12.92 6.44 8.15
C MET A 63 12.80 7.95 8.04
N ASP A 64 11.84 8.47 7.28
CA ASP A 64 11.62 9.92 7.14
C ASP A 64 11.35 10.58 8.51
N LEU A 65 10.56 9.93 9.36
CA LEU A 65 10.31 10.41 10.73
C LEU A 65 11.58 10.35 11.59
N SER A 66 12.39 9.30 11.48
CA SER A 66 13.67 9.21 12.20
C SER A 66 14.64 10.32 11.79
N ASP A 67 14.68 10.68 10.51
CA ASP A 67 15.52 11.77 10.01
C ASP A 67 15.03 13.12 10.54
N LEU A 68 13.70 13.34 10.54
CA LEU A 68 13.10 14.52 11.15
C LEU A 68 13.34 14.60 12.66
N GLU A 69 13.20 13.48 13.39
CA GLU A 69 13.48 13.41 14.83
C GLU A 69 14.95 13.74 15.11
N GLY A 70 15.87 13.16 14.34
CA GLY A 70 17.30 13.48 14.43
C GLY A 70 17.55 14.96 14.22
N TYR A 71 16.99 15.54 13.15
CA TYR A 71 17.10 16.97 12.87
C TYR A 71 16.55 17.81 14.04
N VAL A 72 15.33 17.57 14.50
CA VAL A 72 14.65 18.35 15.56
C VAL A 72 15.36 18.21 16.91
N TYR A 73 15.81 17.02 17.30
CA TYR A 73 16.51 16.82 18.56
C TYR A 73 17.94 17.36 18.54
N ASP A 74 18.59 17.41 17.38
CA ASP A 74 19.90 18.06 17.23
C ASP A 74 19.82 19.60 17.27
N LEU A 75 18.62 20.20 17.21
CA LEU A 75 18.41 21.66 17.32
C LEU A 75 18.62 22.23 18.74
N ASP A 76 19.21 21.49 19.68
CA ASP A 76 19.51 21.90 21.07
C ASP A 76 18.32 22.67 21.70
N LEU A 77 17.11 22.11 21.54
CA LEU A 77 15.86 22.68 22.06
C LEU A 77 15.77 22.61 23.60
N ASP A 78 16.78 22.02 24.25
CA ASP A 78 16.97 21.95 25.70
C ASP A 78 17.06 23.35 26.37
N GLY A 79 17.20 24.42 25.60
CA GLY A 79 17.12 25.81 26.06
C GLY A 79 15.69 26.35 26.25
N PHE A 80 14.66 25.66 25.74
CA PHE A 80 13.26 26.08 25.81
C PHE A 80 12.51 25.25 26.86
N ASP A 81 12.80 25.50 28.14
CA ASP A 81 12.15 24.84 29.29
C ASP A 81 10.62 25.09 29.36
N ASN A 82 10.09 26.01 28.54
CA ASN A 82 8.66 26.31 28.47
C ASN A 82 8.24 26.75 27.06
N PHE A 83 7.14 26.18 26.55
CA PHE A 83 6.59 26.47 25.21
C PHE A 83 6.18 27.95 25.03
N ASP A 84 6.01 28.69 26.13
CA ASP A 84 5.71 30.13 26.13
C ASP A 84 6.94 31.02 25.81
N ASP A 85 8.17 30.49 25.93
CA ASP A 85 9.41 31.18 25.53
C ASP A 85 9.86 30.78 24.11
N PHE A 86 9.05 30.00 23.38
CA PHE A 86 9.30 29.64 22.00
C PHE A 86 8.94 30.82 21.09
N ASP A 87 9.95 31.61 20.72
CA ASP A 87 9.78 32.74 19.79
C ASP A 87 9.68 32.23 18.36
N PHE A 88 8.44 32.14 17.86
CA PHE A 88 8.14 31.64 16.52
C PHE A 88 8.75 32.54 15.43
N ASP A 89 8.95 33.83 15.70
CA ASP A 89 9.52 34.79 14.75
C ASP A 89 11.04 34.55 14.60
N GLU A 90 11.75 34.20 15.68
CA GLU A 90 13.18 33.83 15.65
C GLU A 90 13.39 32.45 15.00
N PHE A 91 12.43 31.52 15.21
CA PHE A 91 12.42 30.23 14.51
C PHE A 91 12.20 30.42 13.00
N GLU A 92 11.25 31.27 12.58
CA GLU A 92 11.03 31.58 11.16
C GLU A 92 12.31 32.14 10.51
N GLU A 93 12.93 33.17 11.08
CA GLU A 93 14.13 33.79 10.49
C GLU A 93 15.34 32.84 10.41
N LYS A 94 15.50 31.91 11.36
CA LYS A 94 16.65 30.98 11.38
C LYS A 94 16.46 29.77 10.46
N TYR A 95 15.22 29.40 10.14
CA TYR A 95 14.91 28.14 9.45
C TYR A 95 14.13 28.29 8.13
N LEU A 96 13.68 29.50 7.74
CA LEU A 96 13.11 29.79 6.41
C LEU A 96 14.12 29.53 5.28
N ASP A 97 15.40 29.81 5.51
CA ASP A 97 16.47 29.60 4.52
C ASP A 97 16.67 28.10 4.14
N ILE A 98 16.10 27.16 4.91
CA ILE A 98 16.22 25.72 4.68
C ILE A 98 15.09 25.19 3.78
N PHE A 99 13.92 25.84 3.81
CA PHE A 99 12.80 25.47 2.92
C PHE A 99 13.00 25.97 1.49
N ASP A 100 13.85 26.98 1.27
CA ASP A 100 14.20 27.47 -0.06
C ASP A 100 15.04 26.44 -0.87
N ASP A 101 15.72 25.49 -0.21
CA ASP A 101 16.47 24.41 -0.88
C ASP A 101 15.59 23.20 -1.28
N PHE A 102 14.33 23.15 -0.82
CA PHE A 102 13.36 22.09 -1.18
C PHE A 102 12.47 22.46 -2.39
N ASP A 103 12.61 23.68 -2.94
CA ASP A 103 11.80 24.16 -4.08
C ASP A 103 12.45 23.88 -5.46
N ASP A 104 13.62 23.21 -5.48
CA ASP A 104 14.29 22.75 -6.70
C ASP A 104 14.14 21.23 -6.88
N GLU A 105 13.40 20.85 -7.94
CA GLU A 105 13.15 19.49 -8.47
C GLU A 105 11.88 18.76 -8.00
N ASP A 106 10.74 19.14 -8.60
CA ASP A 106 10.02 18.25 -9.52
C ASP A 106 8.94 19.04 -10.30
N GLU A 107 9.34 19.59 -11.44
CA GLU A 107 8.43 20.11 -12.46
C GLU A 107 7.63 18.90 -13.00
N LEU A 108 6.46 18.64 -12.41
CA LEU A 108 5.50 17.65 -12.95
C LEU A 108 5.12 18.09 -14.37
N ASP A 109 5.76 17.47 -15.35
CA ASP A 109 5.47 17.63 -16.78
C ASP A 109 4.03 17.14 -17.03
N THR A 110 3.10 18.08 -17.12
CA THR A 110 1.66 17.83 -17.31
C THR A 110 1.29 17.88 -18.79
N GLU A 111 2.15 17.35 -19.67
CA GLU A 111 1.92 17.29 -21.13
C GLU A 111 1.37 15.94 -21.63
N ASP A 112 0.49 15.24 -20.89
CA ASP A 112 -0.22 14.07 -21.44
C ASP A 112 -1.74 14.06 -21.15
N SER A 113 -2.40 15.21 -21.33
CA SER A 113 -3.86 15.34 -21.15
C SER A 113 -4.68 15.64 -22.41
N GLU A 114 -4.09 15.60 -23.61
CA GLU A 114 -4.82 15.86 -24.86
C GLU A 114 -4.81 14.68 -25.85
N GLU A 115 -5.51 13.59 -25.53
CA GLU A 115 -6.04 12.71 -26.60
C GLU A 115 -7.32 11.96 -26.19
N PHE A 116 -8.44 12.68 -26.10
CA PHE A 116 -9.77 12.08 -26.29
C PHE A 116 -10.67 13.06 -27.04
N GLU A 117 -10.36 13.28 -28.32
CA GLU A 117 -11.32 13.81 -29.29
C GLU A 117 -12.19 12.66 -29.85
N GLU A 118 -13.49 12.79 -29.59
CA GLU A 118 -14.64 12.33 -30.38
C GLU A 118 -14.66 10.87 -30.91
N LEU A 119 -15.37 10.00 -30.19
CA LEU A 119 -16.07 8.86 -30.80
C LEU A 119 -17.50 9.30 -31.16
N GLU A 120 -17.72 9.51 -32.46
CA GLU A 120 -19.00 9.67 -33.14
C GLU A 120 -20.04 8.63 -32.67
N VAL A 121 -21.19 9.11 -32.17
CA VAL A 121 -22.50 8.45 -32.30
C VAL A 121 -23.57 9.51 -32.59
#